data_AF-A0A9D1IGG1-F1
#
_entry.id   AF-A0A9D1IGG1-F1
#
_cell.length_a   1.000
_cell.length_b   1.000
_cell.length_c   1.000
_cell.angle_alpha   90.00
_cell.angle_beta   90.00
_cell.angle_gamma   90.00
#
_symmetry.space_group_name_H-M   'P 1'
#
loop_
_entity.id
_entity.type
_entity.pdbx_description
1 polymer ?
#
loop_
_entity_poly.entity_id
_entity_poly.type
_entity_poly.pdbx_seq_one_letter_code
_entity_poly.pdbx_strand_id
1 'polypeptide(L)'
;MFNEAQQTIIEALVPTMRKEGYTYYVAYTYTNTSSWSDDSNQPDLYLVFSREEITASSAYRFSVPAGSVRYICRSDNYSRYDDSVNSPRIASESFSGWLSINVYEHVYTNASFTGSTLQPDVLKGERTQGEYF
;
A
#
# COMPACT_ATOMS: atom_id res chain seq x y z
N MET A 1 -4.54 -13.01 -0.55
CA MET A 1 -4.18 -12.19 -1.74
C MET A 1 -4.98 -10.92 -1.67
N PHE A 2 -4.58 -9.83 -2.35
CA PHE A 2 -5.45 -8.65 -2.42
C PHE A 2 -6.81 -9.05 -3.01
N ASN A 3 -7.90 -8.63 -2.36
CA ASN A 3 -9.25 -8.83 -2.90
C ASN A 3 -9.51 -7.87 -4.09
N GLU A 4 -10.64 -8.05 -4.78
CA GLU A 4 -10.99 -7.25 -5.98
C GLU A 4 -11.11 -5.73 -5.68
N ALA A 5 -11.71 -5.37 -4.54
CA ALA A 5 -11.85 -3.98 -4.14
C ALA A 5 -10.48 -3.34 -3.84
N GLN A 6 -9.59 -4.07 -3.16
CA GLN A 6 -8.23 -3.64 -2.86
C GLN A 6 -7.42 -3.46 -4.15
N GLN A 7 -7.52 -4.40 -5.09
CA GLN A 7 -6.86 -4.29 -6.39
C GLN A 7 -7.35 -3.05 -7.15
N THR A 8 -8.66 -2.81 -7.20
CA THR A 8 -9.25 -1.63 -7.85
C THR A 8 -8.72 -0.33 -7.24
N ILE A 9 -8.61 -0.26 -5.91
CA ILE A 9 -8.06 0.92 -5.21
C ILE A 9 -6.58 1.12 -5.56
N ILE A 10 -5.78 0.05 -5.56
CA ILE A 10 -4.36 0.10 -5.90
C ILE A 10 -4.16 0.60 -7.33
N GLU A 11 -4.89 0.02 -8.29
CA GLU A 11 -4.80 0.36 -9.71
C GLU A 11 -5.28 1.79 -10.00
N ALA A 12 -6.18 2.35 -9.19
CA ALA A 12 -6.60 3.74 -9.29
C ALA A 12 -5.58 4.70 -8.64
N LEU A 13 -5.13 4.42 -7.42
CA LEU A 13 -4.29 5.34 -6.64
C LEU A 13 -2.84 5.37 -7.12
N VAL A 14 -2.23 4.23 -7.46
CA VAL A 14 -0.80 4.18 -7.80
C VAL A 14 -0.48 5.06 -9.04
N PRO A 15 -1.20 4.95 -10.17
CA PRO A 15 -0.96 5.81 -11.33
C PRO A 15 -1.29 7.28 -11.05
N THR A 16 -2.32 7.54 -10.24
CA THR A 16 -2.71 8.91 -9.86
C THR A 16 -1.60 9.59 -9.06
N MET A 17 -1.09 8.94 -8.02
CA MET A 17 -0.02 9.48 -7.17
C MET A 17 1.28 9.64 -7.96
N ARG A 18 1.57 8.74 -8.91
CA ARG A 18 2.71 8.86 -9.82
C ARG A 18 2.64 10.15 -10.66
N LYS A 19 1.45 10.53 -11.16
CA LYS A 19 1.26 11.80 -11.90
C LYS A 19 1.52 13.03 -11.03
N GLU A 20 1.28 12.93 -9.72
CA GLU A 20 1.58 13.98 -8.72
C GLU A 20 3.05 13.98 -8.24
N GLY A 21 3.91 13.18 -8.88
CA GLY A 21 5.35 13.10 -8.61
C GLY A 21 5.76 12.09 -7.55
N TYR A 22 4.82 11.33 -6.96
CA TYR A 22 5.15 10.23 -6.04
C TYR A 22 5.48 8.97 -6.83
N THR A 23 6.74 8.84 -7.24
CA THR A 23 7.21 7.80 -8.15
C THR A 23 7.44 6.44 -7.49
N TYR A 24 7.52 6.39 -6.16
CA TYR A 24 7.76 5.17 -5.37
C TYR A 24 6.57 4.85 -4.48
N TYR A 25 6.28 3.56 -4.30
CA TYR A 25 5.18 3.13 -3.44
C TYR A 25 5.39 1.77 -2.77
N VAL A 26 4.67 1.53 -1.68
CA VAL A 26 4.47 0.20 -1.06
C VAL A 26 2.98 0.05 -0.74
N ALA A 27 2.30 -0.86 -1.42
CA ALA A 27 0.93 -1.27 -1.11
C ALA A 27 0.94 -2.60 -0.37
N TYR A 28 0.21 -2.71 0.74
CA TYR A 28 0.17 -3.95 1.52
C TYR A 28 -1.18 -4.19 2.19
N THR A 29 -1.53 -5.47 2.32
CA THR A 29 -2.70 -5.87 3.13
C THR A 29 -2.39 -5.73 4.61
N TYR A 30 -3.42 -5.52 5.41
CA TYR A 30 -3.34 -5.62 6.86
C TYR A 30 -4.41 -6.58 7.36
N THR A 31 -4.05 -7.85 7.47
CA THR A 31 -4.96 -8.97 7.73
C THR A 31 -5.06 -9.36 9.20
N ASN A 32 -4.31 -8.71 10.09
CA ASN A 32 -4.39 -8.94 11.54
C ASN A 32 -5.59 -8.24 12.20
N THR A 33 -6.77 -8.37 11.60
CA THR A 33 -8.04 -7.80 12.07
C THR A 33 -8.87 -8.79 12.89
N SER A 34 -8.27 -9.91 13.34
CA SER A 34 -8.97 -10.93 14.10
C SER A 34 -8.24 -11.35 15.38
N SER A 35 -8.60 -10.69 16.47
CA SER A 35 -8.62 -11.34 17.78
C SER A 35 -9.90 -10.95 18.51
N TRP A 36 -10.95 -11.76 18.31
CA TRP A 36 -12.01 -12.04 19.29
C TRP A 36 -12.74 -10.88 20.01
N SER A 37 -12.64 -9.64 19.53
CA SER A 37 -13.39 -8.50 20.07
C SER A 37 -13.55 -7.45 18.98
N ASP A 38 -14.79 -7.12 18.60
CA ASP A 38 -15.26 -5.86 17.99
C ASP A 38 -14.45 -5.11 16.89
N ASP A 39 -13.33 -5.65 16.41
CA ASP A 39 -12.34 -5.03 15.54
C ASP A 39 -12.70 -5.14 14.04
N SER A 40 -13.99 -5.29 13.73
CA SER A 40 -14.51 -5.36 12.37
C SER A 40 -14.50 -3.99 11.66
N ASN A 41 -13.56 -3.11 11.99
CA ASN A 41 -13.46 -1.75 11.44
C ASN A 41 -12.02 -1.32 11.17
N GLN A 42 -11.10 -2.28 11.26
CA GLN A 42 -9.70 -2.04 10.96
C GLN A 42 -9.49 -1.93 9.45
N PRO A 43 -8.65 -0.99 9.00
CA PRO A 43 -8.27 -0.86 7.60
C PRO A 43 -7.50 -2.11 7.14
N ASP A 44 -7.82 -2.55 5.95
CA ASP A 44 -7.38 -3.81 5.35
C ASP A 44 -6.39 -3.59 4.20
N LEU A 45 -6.20 -2.34 3.78
CA LEU A 45 -5.26 -1.92 2.75
C LEU A 45 -4.54 -0.64 3.15
N TYR A 46 -3.22 -0.65 3.01
CA TYR A 46 -2.37 0.52 3.18
C TYR A 46 -1.54 0.75 1.92
N LEU A 47 -1.36 2.01 1.54
CA LEU A 47 -0.47 2.42 0.46
C LEU A 47 0.43 3.55 0.94
N VAL A 48 1.74 3.34 0.90
CA VAL A 48 2.73 4.39 1.15
C VAL A 48 3.23 4.91 -0.19
N PHE A 49 3.28 6.22 -0.35
CA PHE A 49 3.76 6.90 -1.55
C PHE A 49 4.89 7.87 -1.19
N SER A 50 5.93 7.86 -2.02
CA SER A 50 7.12 8.70 -1.85
C SER A 50 7.57 9.30 -3.18
N ARG A 51 8.07 10.54 -3.12
CA ARG A 51 8.78 11.19 -4.24
C ARG A 51 10.24 10.75 -4.34
N GLU A 52 10.81 10.35 -3.22
CA GLU A 52 12.18 9.85 -3.11
C GLU A 52 12.19 8.32 -3.02
N GLU A 53 13.33 7.70 -3.32
CA GLU A 53 13.45 6.24 -3.37
C GLU A 53 13.12 5.59 -2.03
N ILE A 54 12.20 4.62 -2.05
CA ILE A 54 11.99 3.68 -0.94
C ILE A 54 12.97 2.54 -1.11
N THR A 55 13.77 2.26 -0.08
CA THR A 55 14.71 1.12 -0.10
C THR A 55 14.18 -0.04 0.73
N ALA A 56 14.52 -1.27 0.33
CA ALA A 56 14.05 -2.50 0.96
C ALA A 56 15.22 -3.41 1.35
N SER A 57 15.25 -3.81 2.63
CA SER A 57 16.23 -4.79 3.14
C SER A 57 15.71 -6.23 3.08
N SER A 58 14.40 -6.41 2.90
CA SER A 58 13.74 -7.69 2.63
C SER A 58 12.39 -7.46 1.94
N ALA A 59 11.72 -8.54 1.54
CA ALA A 59 10.34 -8.51 1.01
C ALA A 59 9.32 -7.75 1.90
N TYR A 60 9.61 -7.56 3.19
CA TYR A 60 8.65 -7.04 4.18
C TYR A 60 9.22 -5.92 5.07
N ARG A 61 10.40 -5.38 4.73
CA ARG A 61 11.06 -4.32 5.50
C ARG A 61 11.57 -3.21 4.59
N PHE A 62 11.03 -2.01 4.80
CA PHE A 62 11.25 -0.84 3.95
C PHE A 62 11.70 0.36 4.78
N SER A 63 12.63 1.14 4.22
CA SER A 63 12.99 2.46 4.72
C SER A 63 12.29 3.51 3.86
N VAL A 64 11.39 4.26 4.47
CA VAL A 64 10.57 5.26 3.80
C VAL A 64 11.11 6.66 4.10
N PRO A 65 11.43 7.47 3.07
CA PRO A 65 12.00 8.80 3.26
C PRO A 65 10.96 9.80 3.80
N ALA A 66 11.45 10.94 4.30
CA ALA A 66 10.61 12.03 4.78
C ALA A 66 9.76 12.63 3.65
N GLY A 67 8.64 13.27 4.00
CA GLY A 67 7.72 13.84 3.01
C GLY A 67 6.85 12.81 2.26
N SER A 68 6.92 11.53 2.65
CA SER A 68 6.04 10.49 2.15
C SER A 68 4.65 10.57 2.78
N VAL A 69 3.66 10.00 2.10
CA VAL A 69 2.26 9.95 2.54
C VAL A 69 1.79 8.51 2.61
N ARG A 70 1.00 8.17 3.62
CA ARG A 70 0.34 6.88 3.76
C ARG A 70 -1.15 7.04 3.61
N TYR A 71 -1.73 6.29 2.70
CA TYR A 71 -3.17 6.11 2.53
C TYR A 71 -3.61 4.88 3.29
N ILE A 72 -4.70 5.04 4.03
CA ILE A 72 -5.36 4.01 4.82
C ILE A 72 -6.72 3.78 4.17
N CYS A 73 -6.90 2.61 3.57
CA CYS A 73 -8.07 2.28 2.78
C CYS A 73 -8.84 1.14 3.44
N ARG A 74 -10.15 1.34 3.56
CA ARG A 74 -11.13 0.34 4.00
C ARG A 74 -11.88 -0.15 2.78
N SER A 75 -11.52 -1.33 2.27
CA SER A 75 -12.09 -1.87 1.04
C SER A 75 -13.38 -2.67 1.25
N ASP A 76 -13.61 -3.21 2.46
CA ASP A 76 -14.85 -3.92 2.76
C ASP A 76 -15.96 -2.97 3.26
N ASN A 77 -17.19 -3.48 3.19
CA ASN A 77 -18.39 -2.76 3.62
C ASN A 77 -18.54 -2.76 5.15
N TYR A 78 -17.66 -2.04 5.84
CA TYR A 78 -17.75 -1.81 7.28
C TYR A 78 -18.74 -0.68 7.56
N SER A 79 -20.02 -0.97 7.68
CA SER A 79 -20.99 -0.01 8.22
C SER A 79 -21.64 -0.63 9.45
N ARG A 80 -21.51 0.04 10.59
CA ARG A 80 -22.24 -0.31 11.83
C ARG A 80 -23.33 0.74 12.06
N TYR A 81 -24.39 0.33 12.74
CA TYR A 81 -25.48 1.22 13.17
C TYR A 81 -24.99 2.32 14.12
N ASP A 82 -23.92 2.06 14.86
CA ASP A 82 -23.26 3.04 15.70
C ASP A 82 -22.29 3.89 14.87
N ASP A 83 -22.69 5.13 14.55
CA ASP A 83 -21.87 6.07 13.78
C ASP A 83 -20.59 6.49 14.51
N SER A 84 -20.51 6.34 15.84
CA SER A 84 -19.31 6.71 16.60
C SER A 84 -18.09 5.82 16.28
N VAL A 85 -18.33 4.66 15.68
CA VAL A 85 -17.29 3.77 15.17
C VAL A 85 -17.16 3.85 13.64
N ASN A 86 -17.98 4.63 12.95
CA ASN A 86 -17.81 4.84 11.51
C ASN A 86 -16.63 5.79 11.27
N SER A 87 -15.76 5.42 10.33
CA SER A 87 -14.54 6.17 10.02
C SER A 87 -14.39 6.34 8.50
N PRO A 88 -13.63 7.33 8.02
CA PRO A 88 -13.47 7.56 6.59
C PRO A 88 -13.02 6.30 5.84
N ARG A 89 -13.61 6.04 4.68
CA ARG A 89 -13.23 4.89 3.83
C ARG A 89 -11.79 5.01 3.32
N ILE A 90 -11.36 6.24 3.09
CA ILE A 90 -9.99 6.58 2.73
C ILE A 90 -9.56 7.70 3.66
N ALA A 91 -8.45 7.49 4.35
CA ALA A 91 -7.74 8.52 5.10
C ALA A 91 -6.31 8.61 4.59
N SER A 92 -5.66 9.76 4.80
CA SER A 92 -4.24 9.94 4.51
C SER A 92 -3.53 10.65 5.64
N GLU A 93 -2.25 10.37 5.78
CA GLU A 93 -1.39 10.95 6.80
C GLU A 93 0.06 11.04 6.30
N SER A 94 0.86 11.93 6.90
CA SER A 94 2.31 11.91 6.69
C SER A 94 2.92 10.64 7.27
N PHE A 95 3.86 10.05 6.55
CA PHE A 95 4.54 8.83 6.99
C PHE A 95 6.01 8.86 6.59
N SER A 96 6.89 8.35 7.44
CA SER A 96 8.33 8.19 7.14
C SER A 96 8.97 7.25 8.17
N GLY A 97 10.16 6.75 7.87
CA GLY A 97 10.91 5.86 8.74
C GLY A 97 10.74 4.39 8.36
N TRP A 98 10.89 3.50 9.34
CA TRP A 98 10.85 2.06 9.11
C TRP A 98 9.42 1.54 8.99
N LEU A 99 9.14 0.89 7.85
CA LEU A 99 7.92 0.13 7.63
C LEU A 99 8.24 -1.38 7.72
N SER A 100 7.71 -2.03 8.74
CA SER A 100 7.78 -3.47 8.93
C SER A 100 6.39 -4.08 8.72
N ILE A 101 6.29 -4.95 7.72
CA ILE A 101 5.03 -5.63 7.36
C ILE A 101 5.14 -7.09 7.83
N ASN A 102 4.03 -7.67 8.28
CA ASN A 102 4.02 -9.08 8.65
C ASN A 102 4.24 -9.96 7.41
N VAL A 103 5.00 -11.04 7.55
CA VAL A 103 5.42 -11.89 6.42
C VAL A 103 4.27 -12.66 5.74
N TYR A 104 3.09 -12.68 6.37
CA TYR A 104 1.87 -13.29 5.83
C TYR A 104 1.00 -12.30 5.05
N GLU A 105 1.38 -11.01 4.98
CA GLU A 105 0.67 -10.01 4.19
C GLU A 105 1.08 -10.06 2.72
N HIS A 106 0.19 -9.61 1.84
CA HIS A 106 0.52 -9.36 0.45
C HIS A 106 1.11 -7.96 0.30
N VAL A 107 2.16 -7.84 -0.52
CA VAL A 107 2.87 -6.58 -0.76
C VAL A 107 3.10 -6.40 -2.25
N TYR A 108 2.71 -5.24 -2.78
CA TYR A 108 3.13 -4.76 -4.10
C TYR A 108 3.96 -3.48 -3.94
N THR A 109 5.07 -3.36 -4.67
CA THR A 109 5.97 -2.22 -4.54
C THR A 109 6.97 -2.15 -5.68
N ASN A 110 7.43 -0.94 -5.97
CA ASN A 110 8.59 -0.66 -6.82
C ASN A 110 9.81 -0.19 -6.02
N ALA A 111 9.87 -0.48 -4.71
CA ALA A 111 11.01 -0.17 -3.87
C ALA A 111 12.31 -0.81 -4.39
N SER A 112 13.42 -0.17 -4.10
CA SER A 112 14.75 -0.63 -4.48
C SER A 112 15.26 -1.68 -3.50
N PHE A 113 15.41 -2.92 -3.94
CA PHE A 113 15.86 -4.04 -3.11
C PHE A 113 17.38 -4.19 -3.18
N THR A 114 18.04 -4.29 -2.02
CA THR A 114 19.49 -4.52 -1.94
C THR A 114 19.88 -6.00 -2.05
N GLY A 115 18.92 -6.90 -2.32
CA GLY A 115 19.11 -8.36 -2.36
C GLY A 115 18.41 -9.02 -3.55
N SER A 116 18.29 -10.35 -3.53
CA SER A 116 17.68 -11.15 -4.61
C SER A 116 16.15 -11.25 -4.54
N THR A 117 15.53 -10.63 -3.54
CA THR A 117 14.07 -10.63 -3.38
C THR A 117 13.47 -9.44 -4.11
N LEU A 118 12.43 -9.70 -4.90
CA LEU A 118 11.60 -8.68 -5.52
C LEU A 118 10.15 -8.89 -5.10
N GLN A 119 9.38 -7.81 -5.04
CA GLN A 119 7.93 -7.87 -4.91
C GLN A 119 7.27 -7.48 -6.24
N PRO A 120 6.01 -7.88 -6.49
CA PRO A 120 5.29 -7.46 -7.68
C PRO A 120 5.14 -5.94 -7.73
N ASP A 121 5.29 -5.36 -8.92
CA ASP A 121 5.09 -3.95 -9.20
C ASP A 121 3.88 -3.79 -10.14
N VAL A 122 2.91 -2.99 -9.70
CA VAL A 122 1.63 -2.71 -10.38
C VAL A 122 1.89 -2.00 -11.71
N LEU A 123 2.97 -1.23 -11.81
CA LEU A 123 3.32 -0.47 -13.00
C LEU A 123 4.15 -1.28 -14.01
N LYS A 124 4.75 -2.41 -13.60
CA LYS A 124 5.73 -3.15 -14.41
C LYS A 124 5.12 -4.05 -15.48
N GLY A 125 3.89 -3.74 -15.90
CA GLY A 125 3.21 -4.27 -17.09
C GLY A 125 2.91 -3.20 -18.15
N GLU A 126 3.13 -1.91 -17.85
CA GLU A 126 3.09 -0.86 -18.86
C GLU A 126 4.34 -0.96 -19.72
N ARG A 127 4.26 -1.72 -20.82
CA ARG A 127 5.23 -1.61 -21.91
C ARG A 127 5.29 -0.13 -22.32
N THR A 128 6.43 0.51 -22.13
CA THR A 128 6.75 1.75 -22.83
C THR A 128 6.62 1.45 -24.32
N GLN A 129 5.62 2.04 -24.97
CA GLN A 129 5.48 1.97 -26.41
C GLN A 129 6.71 2.67 -27.02
N GLY A 130 7.75 1.90 -27.38
CA GLY A 130 8.98 2.46 -27.94
C GLY A 130 10.24 1.59 -27.92
N GLU A 131 10.32 0.53 -27.10
CA GLU A 131 11.48 -0.37 -27.12
C GLU A 131 11.24 -1.53 -28.10
N TYR A 132 11.59 -1.28 -29.38
CA TYR A 132 11.72 -2.31 -30.40
C TYR A 132 13.08 -3.00 -30.24
N PHE A 133 13.06 -4.33 -30.15
CA PHE A 133 14.17 -5.18 -30.58
C PHE A 133 13.97 -5.54 -32.05
#